data_AF-A0A1Q4P9J1-F1
#
_entry.id   AF-A0A1Q4P9J1-F1
#
_cell.length_a   1.000
_cell.length_b   1.000
_cell.length_c   1.000
_cell.angle_alpha   90.00
_cell.angle_beta   90.00
_cell.angle_gamma   90.00
#
_symmetry.space_group_name_H-M   'P 1'
#
loop_
_entity.id
_entity.type
_entity.pdbx_description
1 polymer ?
#
loop_
_entity_poly.entity_id
_entity_poly.type
_entity_poly.pdbx_seq_one_letter_code
_entity_poly.pdbx_strand_id
1 'polypeptide(L)'
;MITYHDAFAKANHYLDDADLPVVITLHGRFIQGWYFCFESQEFLESGDEAARLAGNAPFIIDKDSGEIHSLGTAKPLEEYLQDYEIKKATFGLP
;
A
#
# COMPACT_ATOMS: atom_id res chain seq x y z
N MET A 1 -1.17 -3.95 -18.40
CA MET A 1 -1.47 -2.82 -17.51
C MET A 1 -2.84 -3.04 -16.89
N ILE A 2 -2.91 -3.17 -15.57
CA ILE A 2 -4.16 -3.30 -14.81
C ILE A 2 -4.83 -1.94 -14.65
N THR A 3 -6.13 -1.93 -14.38
CA THR A 3 -6.88 -0.72 -14.08
C THR A 3 -6.80 -0.37 -12.59
N TYR A 4 -7.24 0.85 -12.24
CA TYR A 4 -7.40 1.22 -10.84
C TYR A 4 -8.42 0.33 -10.11
N HIS A 5 -9.49 -0.08 -10.81
CA HIS A 5 -10.49 -0.97 -10.22
C HIS A 5 -9.87 -2.33 -9.85
N ASP A 6 -9.06 -2.89 -10.74
CA ASP A 6 -8.33 -4.13 -10.49
C ASP A 6 -7.33 -3.96 -9.33
N ALA A 7 -6.58 -2.84 -9.30
CA ALA A 7 -5.65 -2.55 -8.22
C ALA A 7 -6.37 -2.41 -6.87
N PHE A 8 -7.48 -1.68 -6.81
CA PHE A 8 -8.24 -1.49 -5.58
C PHE A 8 -8.84 -2.82 -5.08
N ALA A 9 -9.40 -3.63 -5.98
CA ALA A 9 -9.90 -4.96 -5.62
C ALA A 9 -8.78 -5.85 -5.06
N LYS A 10 -7.60 -5.83 -5.69
CA LYS A 10 -6.42 -6.57 -5.25
C LYS A 10 -5.87 -6.07 -3.91
N ALA A 11 -5.90 -4.76 -3.67
CA ALA A 11 -5.49 -4.17 -2.39
C ALA A 11 -6.39 -4.63 -1.23
N ASN A 12 -7.71 -4.67 -1.42
CA ASN A 12 -8.62 -5.20 -0.40
C ASN A 12 -8.37 -6.69 -0.16
N HIS A 13 -8.25 -7.48 -1.23
CA HIS A 13 -7.98 -8.91 -1.09
C HIS A 13 -6.66 -9.20 -0.35
N TYR A 14 -5.61 -8.42 -0.61
CA TYR A 14 -4.34 -8.53 0.10
C TYR A 14 -4.47 -8.24 1.61
N LEU A 15 -5.40 -7.36 2.00
CA LEU A 15 -5.65 -7.01 3.38
C LEU A 15 -6.62 -7.98 4.09
N ASP A 16 -7.42 -8.76 3.35
CA ASP A 16 -8.28 -9.80 3.91
C ASP A 16 -7.47 -10.91 4.62
N ASP A 17 -6.20 -11.10 4.23
CA ASP A 17 -5.28 -12.07 4.83
C ASP A 17 -4.64 -11.58 6.14
N ALA A 18 -4.93 -10.36 6.58
CA ALA A 18 -4.41 -9.83 7.84
C ALA A 18 -5.03 -10.55 9.06
N ASP A 19 -4.24 -10.72 10.14
CA ASP A 19 -4.69 -11.36 11.38
C ASP A 19 -5.85 -10.61 12.08
N LEU A 20 -6.07 -9.35 11.72
CA LEU A 20 -7.13 -8.49 12.27
C LEU A 20 -7.75 -7.62 11.16
N PRO A 21 -9.02 -7.19 11.31
CA PRO A 21 -9.67 -6.32 10.33
C PRO A 21 -8.94 -4.99 10.15
N VAL A 22 -8.47 -4.73 8.94
CA VAL A 22 -7.84 -3.47 8.55
C VAL A 22 -8.57 -2.85 7.37
N VAL A 23 -8.51 -1.53 7.27
CA VAL A 23 -9.16 -0.77 6.20
C VAL A 23 -8.18 0.20 5.56
N ILE A 24 -8.33 0.41 4.25
CA ILE A 24 -7.55 1.39 3.51
C ILE A 24 -7.94 2.80 3.97
N THR A 25 -6.97 3.59 4.41
CA THR A 25 -7.18 4.95 4.94
C THR A 25 -6.70 6.04 3.98
N LEU A 26 -5.70 5.73 3.16
CA LEU A 26 -5.16 6.62 2.15
C LEU A 26 -4.75 5.81 0.93
N HIS A 27 -5.03 6.32 -0.25
CA HIS A 27 -4.54 5.73 -1.48
C HIS A 27 -4.39 6.79 -2.57
N GLY A 28 -3.53 6.52 -3.54
CA GLY A 28 -3.27 7.45 -4.63
C GLY A 28 -2.59 6.79 -5.81
N ARG A 29 -2.48 7.56 -6.90
CA ARG A 29 -1.79 7.14 -8.12
C ARG A 29 -0.42 7.82 -8.20
N PHE A 30 0.56 7.09 -8.70
CA PHE A 30 1.88 7.61 -9.09
C PHE A 30 2.27 7.04 -10.47
N ILE A 31 3.48 7.31 -10.98
CA ILE A 31 3.83 7.01 -12.37
C ILE A 31 3.79 5.50 -12.64
N GLN A 32 4.21 4.67 -11.68
CA GLN A 32 4.29 3.21 -11.85
C GLN A 32 3.09 2.44 -11.31
N GLY A 33 2.09 3.10 -10.71
CA GLY A 33 0.89 2.40 -10.25
C GLY A 33 0.12 3.13 -9.19
N TRP A 34 -0.32 2.38 -8.18
CA TRP A 34 -1.10 2.90 -7.06
C TRP A 34 -0.45 2.51 -5.74
N TYR A 35 -0.64 3.35 -4.73
CA TYR A 35 -0.21 3.06 -3.36
C TYR A 35 -1.42 3.02 -2.43
N PHE A 36 -1.29 2.27 -1.35
CA PHE A 36 -2.32 2.10 -0.34
C PHE A 36 -1.68 2.11 1.06
N CYS A 37 -2.29 2.89 1.95
CA CYS A 37 -2.05 2.86 3.39
C CYS A 37 -3.30 2.33 4.07
N PHE A 38 -3.12 1.66 5.19
CA PHE A 38 -4.21 1.02 5.91
C PHE A 38 -4.02 1.16 7.41
N GLU A 39 -5.08 0.96 8.17
CA GLU A 39 -5.08 1.01 9.63
C GLU A 39 -6.08 0.00 10.19
N SER A 40 -5.92 -0.36 11.46
CA SER A 40 -6.87 -1.17 12.22
C SER A 40 -8.26 -0.54 12.18
N GLN A 41 -9.27 -1.31 11.76
CA GLN A 41 -10.65 -0.85 11.76
C GLN A 41 -11.12 -0.51 13.19
N GLU A 42 -10.73 -1.34 14.17
CA GLU A 42 -11.08 -1.14 15.58
C GLU A 42 -10.51 0.19 16.12
N PHE A 43 -9.27 0.52 15.78
CA PHE A 43 -8.68 1.80 16.18
C PHE A 43 -9.45 2.99 15.60
N LEU A 44 -9.81 2.94 14.32
CA LEU A 44 -10.54 4.02 13.66
C LEU A 44 -11.95 4.22 14.22
N GLU A 45 -12.62 3.13 14.61
CA GLU A 45 -13.98 3.17 15.15
C GLU A 45 -14.03 3.56 16.63
N SER A 46 -13.11 3.03 17.44
CA SER A 46 -13.13 3.21 18.90
C SER A 46 -12.22 4.33 19.41
N GLY A 47 -11.16 4.65 18.68
CA GLY A 47 -10.06 5.50 19.15
C GLY A 47 -9.17 4.85 20.20
N ASP A 48 -9.28 3.54 20.45
CA ASP A 48 -8.42 2.84 21.40
C ASP A 48 -7.00 2.70 20.84
N GLU A 49 -6.06 3.47 21.39
CA GLU A 49 -4.65 3.43 20.98
C GLU A 49 -4.03 2.03 21.13
N ALA A 50 -4.58 1.14 21.97
CA ALA A 50 -4.11 -0.24 22.07
C ALA A 50 -4.43 -1.07 20.81
N ALA A 51 -5.46 -0.70 20.06
CA ALA A 51 -5.86 -1.33 18.81
C ALA A 51 -5.12 -0.77 17.58
N ARG A 52 -4.32 0.28 17.76
CA ARG A 52 -3.59 0.95 16.68
C ARG A 52 -2.46 0.06 16.16
N LEU A 53 -2.30 -0.02 14.83
CA LEU A 53 -1.23 -0.81 14.25
C LEU A 53 0.14 -0.19 14.52
N ALA A 54 1.08 -1.04 14.93
CA ALA A 54 2.49 -0.70 14.98
C ALA A 54 3.16 -1.05 13.65
N GLY A 55 3.64 -0.05 12.91
CA GLY A 55 4.42 -0.27 11.69
C GLY A 55 3.62 -0.73 10.48
N ASN A 56 2.37 -0.26 10.34
CA ASN A 56 1.54 -0.41 9.14
C ASN A 56 2.20 0.23 7.91
N ALA A 57 3.12 -0.51 7.30
CA ALA A 57 3.85 -0.07 6.13
C ALA A 57 2.92 0.02 4.92
N PRO A 58 2.92 1.15 4.18
CA PRO A 58 2.20 1.25 2.92
C PRO A 58 2.68 0.21 1.91
N PHE A 59 1.89 -0.03 0.88
CA PHE A 59 2.28 -0.91 -0.22
C PHE A 59 1.89 -0.34 -1.59
N ILE A 60 2.59 -0.77 -2.61
CA ILE A 60 2.37 -0.43 -4.02
C ILE A 60 1.70 -1.61 -4.72
N ILE A 61 0.82 -1.29 -5.69
CA ILE A 61 0.43 -2.21 -6.75
C ILE A 61 0.94 -1.67 -8.07
N ASP A 62 1.84 -2.43 -8.70
CA ASP A 62 2.43 -2.05 -9.98
C ASP A 62 1.37 -2.06 -11.10
N LYS A 63 1.33 -1.02 -11.92
CA LYS A 63 0.32 -0.92 -12.98
C LYS A 63 0.53 -1.94 -14.09
N ASP A 64 1.75 -2.39 -14.35
CA ASP A 64 2.07 -3.21 -15.51
C ASP A 64 1.93 -4.69 -15.18
N SER A 65 2.53 -5.12 -14.06
CA SER A 65 2.53 -6.50 -13.57
C SER A 65 1.37 -6.81 -12.63
N GLY A 66 0.85 -5.81 -11.92
CA GLY A 66 -0.09 -5.98 -10.82
C GLY A 66 0.54 -6.55 -9.55
N GLU A 67 1.86 -6.68 -9.48
CA GLU A 67 2.55 -7.17 -8.28
C GLU A 67 2.40 -6.22 -7.09
N ILE A 68 2.41 -6.79 -5.89
CA ILE A 68 2.33 -6.04 -4.63
C ILE A 68 3.73 -5.88 -4.07
N HIS A 69 4.12 -4.64 -3.76
CA HIS A 69 5.41 -4.35 -3.14
C HIS A 69 5.19 -3.59 -1.83
N SER A 70 5.50 -4.22 -0.70
CA SER A 70 5.50 -3.56 0.60
C SER A 70 6.61 -2.51 0.67
N LEU A 71 6.29 -1.36 1.24
CA LEU A 71 7.25 -0.30 1.53
C LEU A 71 7.75 -0.44 2.97
N GLY A 72 8.59 0.51 3.38
CA GLY A 72 8.99 0.66 4.78
C GLY A 72 8.27 1.85 5.44
N THR A 73 8.59 2.07 6.72
CA THR A 73 8.10 3.21 7.51
C THR A 73 9.25 4.15 7.95
N ALA A 74 10.46 3.95 7.41
CA ALA A 74 11.66 4.69 7.81
C ALA A 74 11.79 6.07 7.13
N LYS A 75 11.04 6.30 6.05
CA LYS A 75 11.05 7.53 5.26
C LYS A 75 9.60 7.98 4.97
N PRO A 76 9.38 9.25 4.55
CA PRO A 76 8.12 9.67 3.96
C PRO A 76 7.71 8.81 2.76
N LEU A 77 6.41 8.70 2.52
CA LEU A 77 5.84 7.89 1.44
C LEU A 77 6.35 8.33 0.07
N GLU A 78 6.42 9.63 -0.17
CA GLU A 78 6.84 10.22 -1.45
C GLU A 78 8.25 9.77 -1.85
N GLU A 79 9.17 9.65 -0.87
CA GLU A 79 10.52 9.15 -1.12
C GLU A 79 10.52 7.68 -1.53
N TYR A 80 9.66 6.85 -0.93
CA TYR A 80 9.52 5.45 -1.34
C TYR A 80 8.95 5.30 -2.74
N LEU A 81 7.96 6.11 -3.09
CA LEU A 81 7.38 6.11 -4.44
C LEU A 81 8.43 6.51 -5.47
N GLN A 82 9.20 7.56 -5.20
CA GLN A 82 10.30 8.00 -6.07
C GLN A 82 11.40 6.95 -6.19
N ASP A 83 11.80 6.33 -5.07
CA ASP A 83 12.78 5.23 -5.05
C ASP A 83 12.30 4.05 -5.92
N TYR A 84 11.02 3.70 -5.86
CA TYR A 84 10.42 2.64 -6.69
C TYR A 84 10.43 3.02 -8.18
N GLU A 85 10.06 4.25 -8.52
CA GLU A 85 10.10 4.77 -9.90
C GLU A 85 11.50 4.69 -10.51
N ILE A 86 12.52 5.15 -9.77
CA ILE A 86 13.93 5.12 -10.20
C ILE A 86 14.40 3.69 -10.38
N LYS A 87 14.09 2.82 -9.42
CA LYS A 87 14.45 1.41 -9.43
C LYS A 87 13.85 0.67 -10.64
N LYS A 88 12.56 0.86 -10.88
CA LYS A 88 11.87 0.24 -12.04
C LYS A 88 12.44 0.75 -13.36
N ALA A 89 12.69 2.07 -13.48
CA ALA A 89 13.27 2.65 -14.68
C ALA A 89 14.72 2.21 -14.96
N THR A 90 15.52 2.01 -13.90
CA THR A 90 16.96 1.70 -14.02
C THR A 90 17.22 0.21 -14.18
N PHE A 91 16.48 -0.63 -13.47
CA PHE A 91 16.78 -2.07 -13.36
C PHE A 91 15.71 -2.97 -13.96
N GLY A 92 14.59 -2.41 -14.45
CA GLY A 92 13.46 -3.21 -14.89
C GLY A 92 12.96 -4.16 -13.81
N LEU A 93 13.11 -3.76 -12.54
CA LEU A 93 12.53 -4.48 -11.42
C LEU A 93 11.05 -4.75 -11.75
N PRO A 94 10.56 -5.99 -11.51
CA PRO A 94 9.17 -6.32 -11.80
C PRO A 94 8.20 -5.40 -11.06
#